data_AF-A0A519WCA2-F1
#
_entry.id   AF-A0A519WCA2-F1
#
_cell.length_a   1.000
_cell.length_b   1.000
_cell.length_c   1.000
_cell.angle_alpha   90.00
_cell.angle_beta   90.00
_cell.angle_gamma   90.00
#
_symmetry.space_group_name_H-M   'P 1'
#
loop_
_entity.id
_entity.type
_entity.pdbx_description
1 polymer ?
#
loop_
_entity_poly.entity_id
_entity_poly.type
_entity_poly.pdbx_seq_one_letter_code
_entity_poly.pdbx_strand_id
1 'polypeptide(L)'
;IHIHLLTELNKRGGRCFYLGASNDTLIKIKEKIKNEYPNIEVGYYSPPFRAVFTDQENEDMINAINNFQADVLFIGLTAPKQEKLSQQFKSKLNVKVICSIGAVFDFYSDTVKRPSDVFIKLKLEWFGRFLSNPPKMWRRYFYYGPVYAWYVLKLKFKGSNTKVSPVQPKKQEPITSSAS
;
A
#
# COMPACT_ATOMS: atom_id res chain seq x y z
N ILE A 1 8.48 10.28 3.36
CA ILE A 1 7.43 10.45 4.38
C ILE A 1 7.70 9.63 5.64
N HIS A 2 7.89 8.31 5.54
CA HIS A 2 8.15 7.43 6.69
C HIS A 2 9.31 7.90 7.59
N ILE A 3 10.53 8.04 7.04
CA ILE A 3 11.71 8.54 7.78
C ILE A 3 11.46 9.92 8.40
N HIS A 4 10.78 10.82 7.68
CA HIS A 4 10.49 12.16 8.18
C HIS A 4 9.56 12.12 9.40
N LEU A 5 8.49 11.31 9.37
CA LEU A 5 7.58 11.14 10.50
C LEU A 5 8.28 10.50 11.71
N LEU A 6 9.17 9.52 11.49
CA LEU A 6 9.98 8.94 12.57
C LEU A 6 10.94 9.97 13.17
N THR A 7 11.60 10.77 12.34
CA THR A 7 12.51 11.82 12.81
C THR A 7 11.77 12.82 13.71
N GLU A 8 10.59 13.27 13.31
CA GLU A 8 9.78 14.20 14.11
C GLU A 8 9.20 13.55 15.37
N LEU A 9 8.77 12.29 15.30
CA LEU A 9 8.34 11.52 16.48
C LEU A 9 9.46 11.37 17.50
N ASN A 10 10.67 11.05 17.07
CA ASN A 10 11.81 10.83 17.96
C ASN A 10 12.24 12.11 18.69
N LYS A 11 12.10 13.28 18.06
CA LYS A 11 12.39 14.57 18.68
C LYS A 11 11.45 14.89 19.84
N ARG A 12 10.15 14.60 19.67
CA ARG A 12 9.11 14.94 20.67
C ARG A 12 8.81 13.81 21.66
N GLY A 13 9.27 12.60 21.37
CA GLY A 13 8.81 11.38 22.02
C GLY A 13 7.39 11.03 21.56
N GLY A 14 7.16 9.79 21.18
CA GLY A 14 5.84 9.40 20.69
C GLY A 14 5.72 7.95 20.29
N ARG A 15 4.53 7.59 19.81
CA ARG A 15 4.18 6.20 19.51
C ARG A 15 3.89 6.02 18.04
N CYS A 16 4.50 5.02 17.42
CA CYS A 16 4.14 4.61 16.06
C CYS A 16 3.67 3.16 16.02
N PHE A 17 2.73 2.87 15.13
CA PHE A 17 2.14 1.55 14.98
C PHE A 17 2.25 1.05 13.54
N TYR A 18 2.65 -0.20 13.36
CA TYR A 18 2.77 -0.83 12.04
C TYR A 18 1.69 -1.89 11.85
N LEU A 19 0.80 -1.68 10.88
CA LEU A 19 -0.24 -2.62 10.50
C LEU A 19 0.07 -3.25 9.14
N GLY A 20 0.15 -4.57 9.07
CA GLY A 20 0.40 -5.31 7.83
C GLY A 20 1.71 -6.09 7.84
N ALA A 21 2.19 -6.47 6.65
CA ALA A 21 3.35 -7.37 6.46
C ALA A 21 3.30 -8.67 7.29
N SER A 22 4.41 -9.40 7.35
CA SER A 22 4.58 -10.59 8.19
C SER A 22 5.17 -10.21 9.56
N ASN A 23 4.93 -11.06 10.56
CA ASN A 23 5.52 -10.88 11.90
C ASN A 23 7.04 -10.73 11.86
N ASP A 24 7.76 -11.54 11.08
CA ASP A 24 9.22 -11.43 10.95
C ASP A 24 9.67 -10.05 10.46
N THR A 25 8.96 -9.48 9.48
CA THR A 25 9.24 -8.13 8.98
C THR A 25 8.96 -7.08 10.06
N LEU A 26 7.84 -7.19 10.78
CA LEU A 26 7.47 -6.24 11.85
C LEU A 26 8.45 -6.26 13.03
N ILE A 27 8.93 -7.44 13.42
CA ILE A 27 9.95 -7.59 14.48
C ILE A 27 11.23 -6.86 14.09
N LYS A 28 11.73 -7.08 12.86
CA LYS A 28 12.92 -6.37 12.37
C LYS A 28 12.72 -4.85 12.32
N ILE A 29 11.54 -4.39 11.89
CA ILE A 29 11.20 -2.96 11.90
C ILE A 29 11.28 -2.40 13.32
N LYS A 30 10.69 -3.09 14.30
CA LYS A 30 10.70 -2.69 15.71
C LYS A 30 12.13 -2.61 16.26
N GLU A 31 12.96 -3.61 16.00
CA GLU A 31 14.36 -3.63 16.45
C GLU A 31 15.17 -2.49 15.82
N LYS A 32 15.00 -2.26 14.51
CA LYS A 32 15.68 -1.19 13.79
C LYS A 32 15.29 0.18 14.31
N ILE A 33 13.99 0.42 14.55
CA ILE A 33 13.52 1.70 15.11
C ILE A 33 14.01 1.90 16.53
N LYS A 34 14.04 0.84 17.36
CA LYS A 34 14.58 0.94 18.72
C LYS A 34 16.03 1.42 18.73
N ASN A 35 16.82 1.02 17.73
CA ASN A 35 18.21 1.43 17.58
C ASN A 35 18.37 2.82 16.95
N GLU A 36 17.60 3.14 15.91
CA GLU A 36 17.73 4.40 15.15
C GLU A 36 16.96 5.58 15.78
N TYR A 37 15.89 5.29 16.52
CA TYR A 37 14.96 6.28 17.10
C TYR A 37 14.55 5.86 18.53
N PRO A 38 15.46 5.98 19.51
CA PRO A 38 15.28 5.41 20.85
C PRO A 38 14.13 6.03 21.66
N ASN A 39 13.64 7.22 21.29
CA ASN A 39 12.54 7.90 21.98
C ASN A 39 11.16 7.50 21.42
N ILE A 40 11.10 6.56 20.46
CA ILE A 40 9.86 6.09 19.86
C ILE A 40 9.44 4.77 20.46
N GLU A 41 8.19 4.70 20.91
CA GLU A 41 7.53 3.43 21.23
C GLU A 41 6.93 2.82 19.96
N VAL A 42 7.15 1.52 19.74
CA VAL A 42 6.73 0.84 18.51
C VAL A 42 5.78 -0.31 18.82
N GLY A 43 4.55 -0.20 18.34
CA GLY A 43 3.53 -1.24 18.31
C GLY A 43 3.40 -1.82 16.90
N TYR A 44 2.87 -3.04 16.79
CA TYR A 44 2.62 -3.64 15.49
C TYR A 44 1.51 -4.71 15.55
N TYR A 45 0.90 -4.97 14.40
CA TYR A 45 -0.05 -6.07 14.22
C TYR A 45 0.07 -6.65 12.80
N SER A 46 0.27 -7.97 12.72
CA SER A 46 0.34 -8.73 11.46
C SER A 46 -1.03 -9.40 11.20
N PRO A 47 -1.90 -8.83 10.35
CA PRO A 47 -3.17 -9.44 10.02
C PRO A 47 -2.97 -10.71 9.16
N PRO A 48 -3.93 -11.65 9.17
CA PRO A 48 -3.83 -12.87 8.37
C PRO A 48 -3.86 -12.57 6.86
N PHE A 49 -3.15 -13.39 6.08
CA PHE A 49 -3.08 -13.18 4.63
C PHE A 49 -4.34 -13.68 3.92
N ARG A 50 -5.30 -12.77 3.69
CA ARG A 50 -6.56 -13.07 2.97
C ARG A 50 -7.04 -11.93 2.10
N ALA A 51 -7.96 -12.21 1.18
CA ALA A 51 -8.49 -11.23 0.24
C ALA A 51 -9.36 -10.16 0.92
N VAL A 52 -10.20 -10.56 1.88
CA VAL A 52 -11.14 -9.71 2.63
C VAL A 52 -11.06 -10.10 4.10
N PHE A 53 -10.99 -9.11 4.99
CA PHE A 53 -11.00 -9.32 6.44
C PHE A 53 -12.42 -9.50 6.95
N THR A 54 -12.61 -10.35 7.96
CA THR A 54 -13.89 -10.45 8.66
C THR A 54 -14.09 -9.23 9.55
N ASP A 55 -15.33 -8.99 10.01
CA ASP A 55 -15.62 -7.90 10.94
C ASP A 55 -14.84 -8.07 12.25
N GLN A 56 -14.72 -9.30 12.76
CA GLN A 56 -13.90 -9.59 13.93
C GLN A 56 -12.43 -9.19 13.74
N GLU A 57 -11.84 -9.50 12.58
CA GLU A 57 -10.45 -9.13 12.32
C GLU A 57 -10.26 -7.62 12.17
N ASN A 58 -11.25 -6.95 11.60
CA ASN A 58 -11.26 -5.50 11.55
C ASN A 58 -11.30 -4.91 12.96
N GLU A 59 -12.13 -5.47 13.84
CA GLU A 59 -12.18 -5.06 15.26
C GLU A 59 -10.88 -5.35 15.99
N ASP A 60 -10.28 -6.52 15.80
CA ASP A 60 -9.01 -6.89 16.43
C ASP A 60 -7.89 -5.91 16.02
N MET A 61 -7.83 -5.54 14.73
CA MET A 61 -6.89 -4.53 14.23
C MET A 61 -7.14 -3.17 14.87
N ILE A 62 -8.40 -2.72 14.93
CA ILE A 62 -8.77 -1.42 15.53
C ILE A 62 -8.41 -1.40 17.02
N ASN A 63 -8.75 -2.46 17.75
CA ASN A 63 -8.48 -2.59 19.18
C ASN A 63 -6.98 -2.58 19.45
N ALA A 64 -6.18 -3.31 18.67
CA ALA A 64 -4.73 -3.30 18.79
C ALA A 64 -4.14 -1.89 18.61
N ILE A 65 -4.62 -1.13 17.62
CA ILE A 65 -4.14 0.23 17.34
C ILE A 65 -4.57 1.20 18.46
N ASN A 66 -5.84 1.14 18.86
CA ASN A 66 -6.41 2.06 19.85
C ASN A 66 -5.85 1.82 21.25
N ASN A 67 -5.64 0.55 21.65
CA ASN A 67 -5.04 0.20 22.94
C ASN A 67 -3.59 0.70 23.05
N PHE A 68 -2.86 0.73 21.93
CA PHE A 68 -1.50 1.26 21.88
C PHE A 68 -1.46 2.80 21.91
N GLN A 69 -2.56 3.46 21.54
CA GLN A 69 -2.67 4.92 21.40
C GLN A 69 -1.58 5.50 20.49
N ALA A 70 -1.48 4.98 19.27
CA ALA A 70 -0.49 5.42 18.30
C ALA A 70 -0.67 6.89 17.91
N ASP A 71 0.40 7.68 17.87
CA ASP A 71 0.37 9.01 17.22
C ASP A 71 0.35 8.87 15.70
N VAL A 72 1.11 7.89 15.18
CA VAL A 72 1.26 7.64 13.74
C VAL A 72 1.01 6.16 13.46
N LEU A 73 0.08 5.88 12.54
CA LEU A 73 -0.20 4.55 12.02
C LEU A 73 0.39 4.41 10.61
N PHE A 74 1.26 3.43 10.42
CA PHE A 74 1.76 3.00 9.13
C PHE A 74 1.02 1.76 8.65
N ILE A 75 0.48 1.79 7.43
CA ILE A 75 -0.24 0.67 6.82
C ILE A 75 0.58 0.09 5.66
N GLY A 76 0.96 -1.18 5.79
CA GLY A 76 1.73 -1.97 4.82
C GLY A 76 0.90 -3.11 4.23
N LEU A 77 -0.20 -2.79 3.55
CA LEU A 77 -1.10 -3.77 2.92
C LEU A 77 -1.14 -3.58 1.40
N THR A 78 -1.52 -4.62 0.66
CA THR A 78 -1.67 -4.53 -0.81
C THR A 78 -2.79 -3.58 -1.19
N ALA A 79 -2.56 -2.67 -2.13
CA ALA A 79 -3.64 -1.92 -2.78
C ALA A 79 -4.61 -2.87 -3.51
N PRO A 80 -5.93 -2.61 -3.51
CA PRO A 80 -6.63 -1.44 -2.96
C PRO A 80 -7.05 -1.56 -1.48
N LYS A 81 -6.62 -2.62 -0.76
CA LYS A 81 -7.10 -2.91 0.60
C LYS A 81 -6.75 -1.80 1.59
N GLN A 82 -5.53 -1.28 1.52
CA GLN A 82 -5.05 -0.22 2.41
C GLN A 82 -5.91 1.05 2.37
N GLU A 83 -6.42 1.41 1.19
CA GLU A 83 -7.24 2.61 0.99
C GLU A 83 -8.63 2.42 1.57
N LYS A 84 -9.25 1.26 1.30
CA LYS A 84 -10.56 0.90 1.86
C LYS A 84 -10.50 0.82 3.39
N LEU A 85 -9.47 0.16 3.92
CA LEU A 85 -9.24 0.07 5.37
C LEU A 85 -9.05 1.44 5.98
N SER A 86 -8.19 2.28 5.41
CA SER A 86 -7.96 3.63 5.93
C SER A 86 -9.24 4.46 5.97
N GLN A 87 -10.15 4.31 5.00
CA GLN A 87 -11.44 5.00 5.00
C GLN A 87 -12.40 4.42 6.05
N GLN A 88 -12.51 3.09 6.12
CA GLN A 88 -13.37 2.39 7.08
C GLN A 88 -12.96 2.64 8.53
N PHE A 89 -11.66 2.74 8.78
CA PHE A 89 -11.09 2.88 10.12
C PHE A 89 -11.01 4.34 10.56
N LYS A 90 -11.12 5.30 9.65
CA LYS A 90 -10.93 6.73 9.93
C LYS A 90 -11.78 7.24 11.09
N SER A 91 -13.03 6.79 11.21
CA SER A 91 -13.94 7.20 12.30
C SER A 91 -13.79 6.37 13.58
N LYS A 92 -13.06 5.26 13.55
CA LYS A 92 -12.90 4.31 14.66
C LYS A 92 -11.52 4.36 15.31
N LEU A 93 -10.53 4.95 14.64
CA LEU A 93 -9.15 5.03 15.12
C LEU A 93 -8.87 6.33 15.86
N ASN A 94 -8.24 6.20 17.03
CA ASN A 94 -7.75 7.31 17.84
C ASN A 94 -6.30 7.67 17.46
N VAL A 95 -6.06 7.91 16.17
CA VAL A 95 -4.71 8.17 15.63
C VAL A 95 -4.66 9.52 14.92
N LYS A 96 -3.60 10.29 15.13
CA LYS A 96 -3.45 11.64 14.54
C LYS A 96 -3.07 11.60 13.07
N VAL A 97 -2.24 10.64 12.68
CA VAL A 97 -1.72 10.51 11.30
C VAL A 97 -1.82 9.05 10.83
N ILE A 98 -2.45 8.83 9.68
CA ILE A 98 -2.48 7.54 9.00
C ILE A 98 -1.67 7.64 7.71
N CYS A 99 -0.72 6.74 7.51
CA CYS A 99 0.18 6.74 6.36
C CYS A 99 0.26 5.34 5.72
N SER A 100 -0.36 5.20 4.55
CA SER A 100 -0.27 3.97 3.75
C SER A 100 1.03 3.95 2.95
N ILE A 101 1.96 3.09 3.34
CA ILE A 101 3.32 3.05 2.78
C ILE A 101 3.67 1.72 2.11
N GLY A 102 2.79 0.72 2.16
CA GLY A 102 2.91 -0.52 1.38
C GLY A 102 4.28 -1.19 1.50
N ALA A 103 4.98 -1.35 0.37
CA ALA A 103 6.27 -2.03 0.27
C ALA A 103 7.42 -1.38 1.05
N VAL A 104 7.23 -0.20 1.65
CA VAL A 104 8.25 0.42 2.51
C VAL A 104 8.64 -0.51 3.66
N PHE A 105 7.73 -1.34 4.16
CA PHE A 105 8.02 -2.28 5.26
C PHE A 105 9.13 -3.25 4.85
N ASP A 106 9.00 -3.86 3.67
CA ASP A 106 9.94 -4.86 3.16
C ASP A 106 11.33 -4.30 2.89
N PHE A 107 11.40 -3.03 2.45
CA PHE A 107 12.67 -2.33 2.23
C PHE A 107 13.30 -1.86 3.53
N TYR A 108 12.49 -1.43 4.50
CA TYR A 108 13.00 -0.92 5.77
C TYR A 108 13.47 -2.05 6.68
N SER A 109 12.80 -3.20 6.66
CA SER A 109 13.18 -4.41 7.39
C SER A 109 14.31 -5.20 6.74
N ASP A 110 14.84 -4.73 5.61
CA ASP A 110 15.84 -5.43 4.79
C ASP A 110 15.40 -6.85 4.36
N THR A 111 14.09 -7.15 4.39
CA THR A 111 13.53 -8.44 3.95
C THR A 111 13.55 -8.57 2.43
N VAL A 112 13.41 -7.45 1.71
CA VAL A 112 13.58 -7.39 0.26
C VAL A 112 14.82 -6.56 -0.06
N LYS A 113 15.84 -7.21 -0.64
CA LYS A 113 17.00 -6.50 -1.20
C LYS A 113 16.52 -5.53 -2.28
N ARG A 114 16.80 -4.23 -2.10
CA ARG A 114 16.65 -3.25 -3.18
C ARG A 114 17.50 -3.72 -4.38
N PRO A 115 16.98 -3.65 -5.61
CA PRO A 115 17.80 -3.91 -6.79
C PRO A 115 19.01 -2.97 -6.75
N SER A 116 20.20 -3.50 -7.07
CA SER A 116 21.47 -2.77 -6.96
C SER A 116 21.38 -1.39 -7.63
N ASP A 117 22.06 -0.39 -7.07
CA ASP A 117 22.03 1.00 -7.55
C ASP A 117 22.31 1.16 -9.04
N VAL A 118 23.06 0.22 -9.63
CA VAL A 118 23.30 0.13 -11.08
C VAL A 118 21.98 0.05 -11.87
N PHE A 119 21.03 -0.81 -11.47
CA PHE A 119 19.73 -0.94 -12.15
C PHE A 119 18.84 0.29 -11.94
N ILE A 120 18.93 0.94 -10.79
CA ILE A 120 18.19 2.18 -10.50
C ILE A 120 18.73 3.31 -11.39
N LYS A 121 20.05 3.47 -11.47
CA LYS A 121 20.71 4.48 -12.32
C LYS A 121 20.41 4.26 -13.81
N LEU A 122 20.28 3.01 -14.24
CA LEU A 122 19.92 2.66 -15.62
C LEU A 122 18.41 2.72 -15.91
N LYS A 123 17.56 3.09 -14.94
CA LYS A 123 16.08 2.99 -15.03
C LYS A 123 15.59 1.56 -15.37
N LEU A 124 16.42 0.55 -15.12
CA LEU A 124 16.18 -0.87 -15.36
C LEU A 124 15.76 -1.60 -14.08
N GLU A 125 15.10 -0.91 -13.15
CA GLU A 125 14.62 -1.51 -11.90
C GLU A 125 13.70 -2.71 -12.19
N TRP A 126 12.90 -2.63 -13.25
CA TRP A 126 12.08 -3.76 -13.71
C TRP A 126 12.93 -5.00 -14.02
N PHE A 127 14.09 -4.83 -14.64
CA PHE A 127 14.95 -5.93 -15.07
C PHE A 127 15.66 -6.57 -13.88
N GLY A 128 16.12 -5.76 -12.91
CA GLY A 128 16.61 -6.27 -11.63
C GLY A 128 15.55 -7.09 -10.90
N ARG A 129 14.29 -6.63 -10.87
CA ARG A 129 13.16 -7.39 -10.29
C ARG A 129 12.82 -8.65 -11.08
N PHE A 130 12.97 -8.63 -12.40
CA PHE A 130 12.77 -9.80 -13.27
C PHE A 130 13.80 -10.89 -12.96
N LEU A 131 15.08 -10.53 -12.85
CA LEU A 131 16.16 -11.47 -12.54
C LEU A 131 16.00 -12.10 -11.16
N SER A 132 15.49 -11.36 -10.17
CA SER A 132 15.27 -11.88 -8.82
C SER A 132 14.13 -12.90 -8.71
N ASN A 133 13.15 -12.90 -9.62
CA ASN A 133 12.02 -13.85 -9.61
C ASN A 133 11.51 -14.17 -11.04
N PRO A 134 12.28 -14.89 -11.87
CA PRO A 134 11.98 -15.10 -13.29
C PRO A 134 10.62 -15.77 -13.58
N PRO A 135 10.20 -16.86 -12.89
CA PRO A 135 9.00 -17.61 -13.27
C PRO A 135 7.69 -16.83 -13.10
N LYS A 136 7.59 -15.99 -12.06
CA LYS A 136 6.37 -15.23 -11.73
C LYS A 136 6.15 -14.05 -12.67
N MET A 137 7.24 -13.50 -13.22
CA MET A 137 7.20 -12.27 -14.02
C MET A 137 7.21 -12.54 -15.53
N TRP A 138 7.60 -13.74 -15.97
CA TRP A 138 7.79 -14.05 -17.39
C TRP A 138 6.53 -13.88 -18.25
N ARG A 139 5.37 -14.37 -17.76
CA ARG A 139 4.07 -14.16 -18.43
C ARG A 139 3.75 -12.67 -18.59
N ARG A 140 4.08 -11.84 -17.60
CA ARG A 140 3.82 -10.40 -17.64
C ARG A 140 4.61 -9.69 -18.73
N TYR A 141 5.89 -10.01 -18.87
CA TYR A 141 6.77 -9.30 -19.81
C TYR A 141 6.70 -9.85 -21.23
N PHE A 142 6.58 -11.16 -21.42
CA PHE A 142 6.63 -11.77 -22.75
C PHE A 142 5.26 -11.91 -23.41
N TYR A 143 4.17 -11.95 -22.63
CA TYR A 143 2.82 -11.99 -23.20
C TYR A 143 2.16 -10.60 -23.21
N TYR A 144 2.00 -9.97 -22.05
CA TYR A 144 1.28 -8.70 -21.96
C TYR A 144 2.09 -7.51 -22.48
N GLY A 145 3.42 -7.54 -22.38
CA GLY A 145 4.30 -6.49 -22.89
C GLY A 145 4.13 -6.25 -24.40
N PRO A 146 4.31 -7.27 -25.26
CA PRO A 146 4.12 -7.16 -26.70
C PRO A 146 2.68 -6.82 -27.10
N VAL A 147 1.68 -7.40 -26.42
CA VAL A 147 0.27 -7.10 -26.66
C VAL A 147 -0.02 -5.62 -26.40
N TYR A 148 0.44 -5.08 -25.26
CA TYR A 148 0.28 -3.67 -24.95
C TYR A 148 1.01 -2.76 -25.93
N ALA A 149 2.26 -3.10 -26.28
CA ALA A 149 3.02 -2.36 -27.29
C ALA A 149 2.30 -2.34 -28.65
N TRP A 150 1.71 -3.47 -29.06
CA TRP A 150 0.90 -3.55 -30.28
C TRP A 150 -0.35 -2.66 -30.20
N TYR A 151 -1.07 -2.65 -29.09
CA TYR A 151 -2.23 -1.75 -28.90
C TYR A 151 -1.81 -0.28 -28.95
N VAL A 152 -0.72 0.10 -28.30
CA VAL A 152 -0.20 1.48 -28.31
C VAL A 152 0.25 1.88 -29.72
N LEU A 153 0.95 0.99 -30.44
CA LEU A 153 1.34 1.23 -31.83
C LEU A 153 0.12 1.35 -32.74
N LYS A 154 -0.86 0.47 -32.59
CA LYS A 154 -2.12 0.53 -33.35
C LYS A 154 -2.89 1.83 -33.09
N LEU A 155 -2.91 2.32 -31.85
CA LEU A 155 -3.52 3.62 -31.51
C LEU A 155 -2.72 4.80 -32.08
N LYS A 156 -1.38 4.71 -32.09
CA LYS A 156 -0.50 5.75 -32.63
C LYS A 156 -0.58 5.85 -34.16
N PHE A 157 -0.72 4.72 -34.85
CA PHE A 157 -0.83 4.66 -36.32
C PHE A 157 -2.28 4.79 -36.83
N LYS A 158 -3.28 4.61 -35.98
CA LYS A 158 -4.70 4.87 -36.30
C LYS A 158 -5.09 6.31 -35.94
N GLY A 159 -4.23 7.27 -36.32
CA GLY A 159 -4.43 8.68 -36.06
C GLY A 159 -5.81 9.17 -36.53
N SER A 160 -6.47 9.92 -35.63
CA SER A 160 -7.40 11.01 -35.96
C SER A 160 -8.64 10.66 -36.80
N ASN A 161 -9.54 9.80 -36.29
CA ASN A 161 -10.97 9.97 -36.58
C ASN A 161 -11.95 9.38 -35.54
N THR A 162 -11.54 9.19 -34.28
CA THR A 162 -12.50 8.82 -33.23
C THR A 162 -13.14 10.09 -32.71
N LYS A 163 -14.28 10.49 -33.30
CA LYS A 163 -15.22 11.39 -32.61
C LYS A 163 -15.51 10.76 -31.25
N VAL A 164 -15.02 11.37 -30.19
CA VAL A 164 -15.44 11.04 -28.83
C VAL A 164 -16.88 11.53 -28.74
N SER A 165 -17.84 10.63 -28.96
CA SER A 165 -19.23 10.93 -28.67
C SER A 165 -19.33 11.24 -27.18
N PRO A 166 -19.90 12.39 -26.78
CA PRO A 166 -20.06 12.72 -25.38
C PRO A 166 -20.90 11.62 -24.72
N VAL A 167 -20.39 11.10 -23.60
CA VAL A 167 -21.15 10.19 -22.74
C VAL A 167 -22.35 10.97 -22.23
N GLN A 168 -23.54 10.65 -22.76
CA GLN A 168 -24.79 11.17 -22.25
C GLN A 168 -24.94 10.74 -20.79
N PRO A 169 -25.23 11.66 -19.84
CA PRO A 169 -25.47 11.27 -18.46
C PRO A 169 -26.69 10.35 -18.41
N LYS A 170 -26.56 9.20 -17.73
CA LYS A 170 -27.70 8.33 -17.43
C LYS A 170 -28.75 9.15 -16.71
N LYS A 171 -29.95 9.27 -17.30
CA LYS A 171 -31.16 9.76 -16.61
C LYS A 171 -31.34 8.90 -15.35
N GLN A 172 -31.35 9.54 -14.19
CA GLN A 172 -31.82 8.92 -12.96
C GLN A 172 -33.28 8.53 -13.16
N GLU A 173 -33.60 7.25 -12.99
CA GLU A 173 -34.99 6.80 -12.88
C GLU A 173 -35.59 7.41 -11.60
N PRO A 174 -36.80 7.98 -11.66
CA PRO A 174 -37.47 8.48 -10.47
C PRO A 174 -37.80 7.31 -9.55
N ILE A 175 -37.35 7.42 -8.30
CA ILE A 175 -37.74 6.52 -7.22
C ILE A 175 -39.26 6.68 -7.05
N THR A 176 -40.03 5.70 -7.49
CA THR A 176 -41.47 5.65 -7.25
C THR A 176 -41.67 5.44 -5.76
N SER A 177 -42.14 6.49 -5.09
CA SER A 177 -42.78 6.45 -3.79
C SER A 177 -44.01 5.54 -3.87
N SER A 178 -43.92 4.32 -3.35
CA SER A 178 -45.09 3.54 -2.97
C SER A 178 -45.27 3.64 -1.45
N ALA A 179 -46.10 4.61 -1.06
CA ALA A 179 -46.79 4.57 0.21
C ALA A 179 -47.89 3.50 0.12
N SER A 180 -47.89 2.57 1.08
CA SER A 180 -49.06 1.85 1.62
C SER A 180 -48.64 1.23 2.94
#